data_AF-J2SWI8-F1
#
_entry.id   AF-J2SWI8-F1
#
_cell.length_a   1.000
_cell.length_b   1.000
_cell.length_c   1.000
_cell.angle_alpha   90.00
_cell.angle_beta   90.00
_cell.angle_gamma   90.00
#
_symmetry.space_group_name_H-M   'P 1'
#
loop_
_entity.id
_entity.type
_entity.pdbx_description
1 polymer ?
#
loop_
_entity_poly.entity_id
_entity_poly.type
_entity_poly.pdbx_seq_one_letter_code
_entity_poly.pdbx_strand_id
1 'polypeptide(L)'
;MNINILKILFLISATRINNQGLVPIICRLTFQGDRKAFSTGLFINPNYWNSKQQKAKPPNDNNTFINSQLSLIKNEINQAFLFLQVNEKTISHQEFIEISQNCIANVLPNHFISEPEIRVSHQIKGRTLNAFDFTKGILQSINGNSDYHWFLS
;
A
#
# COMPACT_ATOMS: atom_id res chain seq x y z
N MET A 1 17.91 -12.83 -1.04
CA MET A 1 17.07 -11.61 -1.17
C MET A 1 16.66 -11.16 0.22
N ASN A 2 17.00 -9.92 0.61
CA ASN A 2 16.45 -9.34 1.83
C ASN A 2 14.97 -9.02 1.60
N ILE A 3 14.09 -9.61 2.41
CA ILE A 3 12.66 -9.31 2.36
C ILE A 3 12.48 -7.93 2.98
N ASN A 4 12.13 -6.94 2.17
CA ASN A 4 11.75 -5.61 2.63
C ASN A 4 10.38 -5.70 3.32
N ILE A 5 10.36 -5.82 4.65
CA ILE A 5 9.12 -5.98 5.44
C ILE A 5 8.62 -4.61 5.90
N LEU A 6 7.46 -4.18 5.39
CA LEU A 6 6.68 -3.08 5.96
C LEU A 6 5.95 -3.57 7.22
N LYS A 7 6.20 -2.92 8.36
CA LYS A 7 5.46 -3.19 9.61
C LYS A 7 4.39 -2.11 9.81
N ILE A 8 3.15 -2.55 9.98
CA ILE A 8 1.98 -1.69 10.26
C ILE A 8 1.51 -1.97 11.68
N LEU A 9 1.46 -0.95 12.53
CA LEU A 9 0.96 -1.04 13.90
C LEU A 9 -0.05 0.08 14.18
N PHE A 10 -1.08 -0.25 14.94
CA PHE A 10 -2.04 0.67 15.51
C PHE A 10 -1.73 0.88 17.00
N LEU A 11 -1.75 2.14 17.42
CA LEU A 11 -1.41 2.58 18.77
C LEU A 11 -2.45 3.59 19.23
N ILE A 12 -2.77 3.62 20.52
CA ILE A 12 -3.56 4.71 21.10
C ILE A 12 -2.62 5.78 21.66
N SER A 13 -2.97 7.05 21.48
CA SER A 13 -2.30 8.15 22.18
C SER A 13 -3.03 8.42 23.50
N ALA A 14 -2.76 7.61 24.52
CA ALA A 14 -3.46 7.69 25.81
C ALA A 14 -3.36 9.06 26.50
N THR A 15 -2.36 9.88 26.14
CA THR A 15 -2.18 11.24 26.64
C THR A 15 -3.10 12.27 25.96
N ARG A 16 -3.73 11.93 24.83
CA ARG A 16 -4.60 12.81 24.05
C ARG A 16 -6.06 12.41 24.22
N ILE A 17 -6.57 12.56 25.44
CA ILE A 17 -7.97 12.27 25.77
C ILE A 17 -8.84 13.46 25.38
N ASN A 18 -9.97 13.22 24.72
CA ASN A 18 -10.96 14.25 24.41
C ASN A 18 -11.99 14.43 25.54
N ASN A 19 -12.90 15.40 25.41
CA ASN A 19 -13.94 15.66 26.42
C ASN A 19 -14.92 14.48 26.65
N GLN A 20 -14.95 13.49 25.76
CA GLN A 20 -15.77 12.28 25.87
C GLN A 20 -15.00 11.10 26.50
N GLY A 21 -13.75 11.30 26.93
CA GLY A 21 -12.91 10.24 27.48
C GLY A 21 -12.32 9.28 26.44
N LEU A 22 -12.38 9.64 25.15
CA LEU A 22 -11.85 8.83 24.05
C LEU A 22 -10.46 9.30 23.64
N VAL A 23 -9.63 8.38 23.16
CA VAL A 23 -8.27 8.62 22.68
C VAL A 23 -8.16 8.29 21.20
N PRO A 24 -7.35 9.03 20.41
CA PRO A 24 -7.18 8.75 19.00
C PRO A 24 -6.35 7.48 18.79
N ILE A 25 -6.72 6.72 17.77
CA ILE A 25 -5.92 5.63 17.22
C ILE A 25 -5.00 6.19 16.14
N ILE A 26 -3.72 5.81 16.22
CA ILE A 26 -2.66 6.25 15.33
C ILE A 26 -2.16 5.01 14.58
N CYS A 27 -2.01 5.13 13.26
CA CYS A 27 -1.30 4.15 12.45
C CYS A 27 0.17 4.52 12.39
N ARG A 28 1.05 3.55 12.65
CA ARG A 28 2.51 3.68 12.56
C ARG A 28 3.03 2.69 11.54
N LEU A 29 3.71 3.23 10.54
CA LEU A 29 4.44 2.49 9.53
C LEU A 29 5.92 2.44 9.92
N THR A 30 6.55 1.28 9.75
CA THR A 30 7.99 1.11 9.90
C THR A 30 8.54 0.38 8.69
N PHE A 31 9.51 0.99 8.02
CA PHE A 31 10.14 0.46 6.82
C PHE A 31 11.63 0.81 6.86
N GLN A 32 12.51 -0.19 6.68
CA GLN A 32 13.96 -0.01 6.65
C GLN A 32 14.56 0.78 7.84
N GLY A 33 13.94 0.69 9.02
CA GLY A 33 14.36 1.42 10.22
C GLY A 33 13.64 2.75 10.42
N ASP A 34 13.12 3.36 9.36
CA ASP A 34 12.37 4.59 9.42
C ASP A 34 10.94 4.38 9.89
N ARG A 35 10.42 5.37 10.63
CA ARG A 35 9.09 5.33 11.25
C ARG A 35 8.31 6.58 10.90
N LYS A 36 7.07 6.40 10.45
CA LYS A 36 6.11 7.50 10.25
C LYS A 36 4.78 7.12 10.88
N ALA A 37 4.16 8.08 11.56
CA ALA A 37 2.89 7.91 12.23
C ALA A 37 1.90 8.94 11.72
N PHE A 38 0.64 8.54 11.56
CA PHE A 38 -0.45 9.40 11.15
C PHE A 38 -1.74 9.01 11.88
N SER A 39 -2.62 9.99 12.06
CA SER A 39 -3.93 9.77 12.70
C SER A 39 -4.82 8.94 11.78
N THR A 40 -5.52 7.94 12.33
CA THR A 40 -6.55 7.22 11.56
C THR A 40 -7.89 7.95 11.54
N GLY A 41 -8.05 9.02 12.32
CA GLY A 41 -9.32 9.70 12.54
C GLY A 41 -10.29 8.94 13.46
N LEU A 42 -9.93 7.73 13.91
CA LEU A 42 -10.75 6.92 14.79
C LEU A 42 -10.40 7.18 16.26
N PHE A 43 -11.42 7.13 17.11
CA PHE A 43 -11.30 7.32 18.55
C PHE A 43 -11.84 6.10 19.31
N ILE A 44 -11.21 5.76 20.43
CA ILE A 44 -11.60 4.60 21.24
C ILE A 44 -11.47 4.91 22.73
N ASN A 45 -12.26 4.25 23.57
CA ASN A 45 -11.99 4.21 25.00
C ASN A 45 -10.64 3.50 25.25
N PRO A 46 -9.70 4.09 26.01
CA PRO A 46 -8.38 3.49 26.24
C PRO A 46 -8.45 2.09 26.88
N ASN A 47 -9.46 1.81 27.71
CA ASN A 47 -9.65 0.50 28.35
C ASN A 47 -10.13 -0.58 27.37
N TYR A 48 -10.64 -0.16 26.19
CA TYR A 48 -11.16 -1.05 25.17
C TYR A 48 -10.12 -1.39 24.10
N TRP A 49 -8.90 -0.88 24.19
CA TRP A 49 -7.84 -1.17 23.24
C TRP A 49 -6.96 -2.33 23.70
N ASN A 50 -6.87 -3.39 22.89
CA ASN A 50 -5.91 -4.46 23.12
C ASN A 50 -4.66 -4.27 22.23
N SER A 51 -3.59 -3.72 22.81
CA SER A 51 -2.34 -3.45 22.07
C SER A 51 -1.66 -4.70 21.51
N LYS A 52 -1.77 -5.86 22.17
CA LYS A 52 -1.13 -7.10 21.67
C LYS A 52 -1.85 -7.64 20.44
N GLN A 53 -3.18 -7.61 20.46
CA GLN A 53 -4.02 -8.10 19.37
C GLN A 53 -4.32 -7.04 18.31
N GLN A 54 -4.00 -5.77 18.58
CA GLN A 54 -4.24 -4.63 17.70
C GLN A 54 -5.72 -4.48 17.35
N LYS A 55 -6.60 -4.69 18.35
CA LYS A 55 -8.05 -4.72 18.18
C LYS A 55 -8.78 -4.05 19.34
N ALA A 56 -9.92 -3.44 19.01
CA ALA A 56 -10.91 -2.96 19.95
C ALA A 56 -11.70 -4.13 20.58
N LYS A 57 -11.93 -4.07 21.88
CA LYS A 57 -12.64 -5.08 22.70
C LYS A 57 -13.41 -4.38 23.84
N PRO A 58 -14.51 -4.95 24.35
CA PRO A 58 -15.18 -6.17 23.92
C PRO A 58 -15.91 -6.00 22.57
N PRO A 59 -16.44 -7.07 21.96
CA PRO A 59 -17.30 -6.96 20.78
C PRO A 59 -18.56 -6.15 21.10
N ASN A 60 -18.72 -5.03 20.40
CA ASN A 60 -19.93 -4.21 20.36
C ASN A 60 -19.93 -3.48 19.00
N ASP A 61 -21.02 -2.80 18.65
CA ASP A 61 -21.18 -2.19 17.33
C ASP A 61 -20.04 -1.21 17.00
N ASN A 62 -19.71 -0.32 17.94
CA ASN A 62 -18.63 0.66 17.76
C ASN A 62 -17.25 0.01 17.62
N ASN A 63 -16.92 -0.96 18.46
CA ASN A 63 -15.63 -1.65 18.42
C ASN A 63 -15.51 -2.56 17.18
N THR A 64 -16.61 -3.15 16.72
CA THR A 64 -16.68 -3.89 15.47
C THR A 64 -16.43 -2.96 14.29
N PHE A 65 -17.09 -1.80 14.26
CA PHE A 65 -16.84 -0.77 13.27
C PHE A 65 -15.37 -0.32 13.24
N ILE A 66 -14.78 0.02 14.40
CA ILE A 66 -13.36 0.40 14.50
C ILE A 66 -12.47 -0.71 13.95
N ASN A 67 -12.68 -1.97 14.35
CA ASN A 67 -11.87 -3.09 13.88
C ASN A 67 -11.96 -3.28 12.36
N SER A 68 -13.15 -3.13 11.77
CA SER A 68 -13.36 -3.18 10.32
C SER A 68 -12.60 -2.04 9.62
N GLN A 69 -12.69 -0.81 10.12
CA GLN A 69 -11.98 0.33 9.56
C GLN A 69 -10.45 0.17 9.63
N LEU A 70 -9.92 -0.30 10.77
CA LEU A 70 -8.49 -0.60 10.90
C LEU A 70 -8.05 -1.71 9.94
N SER A 71 -8.89 -2.70 9.70
CA SER A 71 -8.62 -3.76 8.72
C SER A 71 -8.57 -3.21 7.29
N LEU A 72 -9.48 -2.30 6.93
CA LEU A 72 -9.50 -1.63 5.63
C LEU A 72 -8.23 -0.81 5.42
N ILE A 73 -7.89 0.08 6.37
CA ILE A 73 -6.65 0.88 6.34
C ILE A 73 -5.43 -0.01 6.14
N LYS A 74 -5.33 -1.10 6.91
CA LYS A 74 -4.20 -2.04 6.78
C LYS A 74 -4.16 -2.69 5.39
N ASN A 75 -5.30 -3.08 4.85
CA ASN A 75 -5.41 -3.69 3.54
C ASN A 75 -4.99 -2.73 2.43
N GLU A 76 -5.49 -1.48 2.44
CA GLU A 76 -5.11 -0.45 1.46
C GLU A 76 -3.62 -0.15 1.46
N ILE A 77 -3.01 -0.01 2.65
CA ILE A 77 -1.57 0.21 2.78
C ILE A 77 -0.77 -0.97 2.23
N ASN A 78 -1.20 -2.21 2.52
CA ASN A 78 -0.54 -3.39 1.97
C ASN A 78 -0.66 -3.46 0.44
N GLN A 79 -1.82 -3.13 -0.12
CA GLN A 79 -2.02 -3.09 -1.57
C GLN A 79 -1.13 -2.03 -2.21
N ALA A 80 -1.09 -0.82 -1.67
CA ALA A 80 -0.20 0.24 -2.15
C ALA A 80 1.27 -0.17 -2.06
N PHE A 81 1.68 -0.80 -0.96
CA PHE A 81 3.05 -1.29 -0.80
C PHE A 81 3.41 -2.38 -1.81
N LEU A 82 2.54 -3.37 -2.01
CA LEU A 82 2.74 -4.43 -3.01
C LEU A 82 2.82 -3.86 -4.42
N PHE A 83 1.94 -2.91 -4.74
CA PHE A 83 1.95 -2.22 -6.02
C PHE A 83 3.27 -1.49 -6.25
N LEU A 84 3.79 -0.76 -5.25
CA LEU A 84 5.11 -0.12 -5.36
C LEU A 84 6.23 -1.14 -5.55
N GLN A 85 6.22 -2.25 -4.80
CA GLN A 85 7.23 -3.31 -4.97
C GLN A 85 7.20 -3.98 -6.35
N VAL A 86 6.02 -4.13 -6.95
CA VAL A 86 5.86 -4.69 -8.30
C VAL A 86 6.27 -3.67 -9.36
N ASN A 87 5.90 -2.39 -9.22
CA ASN A 87 6.27 -1.36 -10.19
C ASN A 87 7.76 -0.98 -10.13
N GLU A 88 8.38 -1.01 -8.95
CA GLU A 88 9.84 -0.92 -8.80
C GLU A 88 10.55 -2.07 -9.52
N LYS A 89 9.88 -3.22 -9.68
CA LYS A 89 10.31 -4.29 -10.60
C LYS A 89 9.75 -4.03 -12.00
N THR A 90 10.10 -2.90 -12.59
CA THR A 90 9.95 -2.73 -14.02
C THR A 90 11.03 -3.58 -14.68
N ILE A 91 10.65 -4.73 -15.27
CA ILE A 91 11.60 -5.46 -16.12
C ILE A 91 11.88 -4.59 -17.34
N SER A 92 13.16 -4.38 -17.63
CA SER A 92 13.54 -3.66 -18.83
C SER A 92 13.11 -4.45 -20.08
N HIS A 93 12.97 -3.76 -21.22
CA HIS A 93 12.73 -4.45 -22.49
C HIS A 93 13.81 -5.52 -22.76
N GLN A 94 15.05 -5.27 -22.32
CA GLN A 94 16.16 -6.19 -22.47
C GLN A 94 16.02 -7.43 -21.59
N GLU A 95 15.67 -7.27 -20.31
CA GLU A 95 15.43 -8.43 -19.41
C GLU A 95 14.27 -9.30 -19.91
N PHE A 96 13.19 -8.68 -20.41
CA PHE A 96 12.08 -9.43 -21.00
C PHE A 96 12.53 -10.25 -22.22
N ILE A 97 13.33 -9.64 -23.11
CA ILE A 97 13.89 -10.31 -24.29
C ILE A 97 14.77 -11.50 -23.86
N GLU A 98 15.68 -11.27 -22.92
CA GLU A 98 16.63 -12.28 -22.46
C GLU A 98 15.92 -13.48 -21.78
N ILE A 99 14.96 -13.20 -20.89
CA ILE A 99 14.13 -14.23 -20.26
C ILE A 99 13.36 -15.03 -21.32
N SER A 100 12.77 -14.36 -22.30
CA SER A 100 12.01 -15.00 -23.37
C SER A 100 12.90 -15.90 -24.23
N GLN A 101 14.08 -15.41 -24.63
CA GLN A 101 15.06 -16.20 -25.40
C GLN A 101 15.52 -17.43 -24.64
N ASN A 102 15.83 -17.29 -23.35
CA ASN A 102 16.24 -18.41 -22.49
C ASN A 102 15.14 -19.48 -22.39
N CYS A 103 13.87 -19.07 -22.25
CA CYS A 103 12.75 -20.01 -22.27
C CYS A 103 12.64 -20.75 -23.61
N ILE A 104 12.75 -20.04 -24.74
CA ILE A 104 12.61 -20.64 -26.07
C ILE A 104 13.77 -21.57 -26.39
N ALA A 105 15.01 -21.21 -26.06
CA ALA A 105 16.18 -22.08 -26.26
C ALA A 105 16.06 -23.41 -25.48
N ASN A 106 15.45 -23.39 -24.29
CA ASN A 106 15.20 -24.61 -23.51
C ASN A 106 14.09 -25.49 -24.10
N VAL A 107 13.05 -24.89 -24.69
CA VAL A 107 11.89 -25.61 -25.25
C VAL A 107 12.13 -26.06 -26.70
N LEU A 108 12.89 -25.28 -27.48
CA LEU A 108 13.17 -25.48 -28.90
C LEU A 108 14.69 -25.42 -29.19
N PRO A 109 15.50 -26.34 -28.64
CA PRO A 109 16.96 -26.26 -28.67
C PRO A 109 17.59 -26.36 -30.07
N ASN A 110 16.87 -26.92 -31.05
CA ASN A 110 17.35 -27.09 -32.42
C ASN A 110 16.75 -26.07 -33.42
N HIS A 111 16.11 -25.01 -32.93
CA HIS A 111 15.53 -23.98 -33.78
C HIS A 111 16.40 -22.72 -33.77
N PHE A 112 16.68 -22.17 -34.94
CA PHE A 112 17.40 -20.90 -35.05
C PHE A 112 16.42 -19.74 -34.87
N ILE A 113 16.59 -18.96 -33.82
CA ILE A 113 15.74 -17.82 -33.48
C ILE A 113 16.41 -16.55 -33.98
N SER A 114 15.71 -15.76 -34.81
CA SER A 114 16.18 -14.45 -35.26
C SER A 114 16.22 -13.44 -34.10
N GLU A 115 17.08 -12.43 -34.21
CA GLU A 115 17.09 -11.36 -33.21
C GLU A 115 15.73 -10.66 -33.10
N PRO A 116 15.28 -10.33 -31.87
CA PRO A 116 13.97 -9.72 -31.65
C PRO A 116 13.96 -8.25 -32.07
N GLU A 117 13.02 -7.89 -32.94
CA GLU A 117 12.76 -6.49 -33.32
C GLU A 117 11.65 -5.87 -32.46
N ILE A 118 11.95 -4.75 -31.80
CA ILE A 118 10.93 -3.98 -31.06
C ILE A 118 10.13 -3.13 -32.05
N ARG A 119 8.88 -3.51 -32.31
CA ARG A 119 7.93 -2.69 -33.08
C ARG A 119 6.93 -1.99 -32.17
N VAL A 120 7.02 -0.67 -32.09
CA VAL A 120 5.99 0.17 -31.46
C VAL A 120 4.95 0.52 -32.50
N SER A 121 3.78 -0.11 -32.44
CA SER A 121 2.72 0.11 -33.44
C SER A 121 1.98 1.43 -33.22
N HIS A 122 1.78 1.86 -31.96
CA HIS A 122 1.16 3.13 -31.61
C HIS A 122 1.70 3.67 -30.27
N GLN A 123 1.88 4.99 -30.17
CA GLN A 123 2.13 5.66 -28.88
C GLN A 123 0.82 5.70 -28.08
N ILE A 124 0.73 4.94 -26.99
CA ILE A 124 -0.42 5.01 -26.09
C ILE A 124 -0.28 6.26 -25.22
N LYS A 125 -0.78 7.41 -25.69
CA LYS A 125 -1.01 8.57 -24.82
C LYS A 125 -2.33 8.37 -24.08
N GLY A 126 -2.26 8.26 -22.75
CA GLY A 126 -3.34 8.79 -21.90
C GLY A 126 -4.23 7.83 -21.12
N ARG A 127 -3.88 6.56 -20.87
CA ARG A 127 -4.67 5.70 -19.96
C ARG A 127 -3.83 4.75 -19.11
N THR A 128 -2.94 5.32 -18.34
CA THR A 128 -2.55 4.73 -17.05
C THR A 128 -2.64 5.89 -16.07
N LEU A 129 -3.49 5.78 -15.05
CA LEU A 129 -3.24 6.53 -13.82
C LEU A 129 -1.83 6.13 -13.43
N ASN A 130 -0.87 7.03 -13.66
CA ASN A 130 0.52 6.69 -13.42
C ASN A 130 0.59 6.32 -11.93
N ALA A 131 1.28 5.23 -11.59
CA ALA A 131 1.51 4.82 -10.20
C ALA A 131 1.93 6.02 -9.32
N PHE A 132 2.65 6.94 -9.96
CA PHE A 132 3.00 8.25 -9.47
C PHE A 132 1.82 9.14 -9.05
N ASP A 133 0.79 9.32 -9.90
CA ASP A 133 -0.37 10.18 -9.62
C ASP A 133 -1.24 9.61 -8.50
N PHE A 134 -1.41 8.29 -8.44
CA PHE A 134 -2.09 7.62 -7.33
C PHE A 134 -1.33 7.78 -6.02
N THR A 135 -0.01 7.55 -6.02
CA THR A 135 0.85 7.70 -4.83
C THR A 135 0.91 9.16 -4.38
N LYS A 136 0.92 10.11 -5.32
CA LYS A 136 0.85 11.55 -5.06
C LYS A 136 -0.50 11.93 -4.45
N GLY A 137 -1.60 11.33 -4.91
CA GLY A 137 -2.93 11.50 -4.30
C GLY A 137 -2.98 11.03 -2.84
N ILE A 138 -2.37 9.88 -2.52
CA ILE A 138 -2.26 9.39 -1.13
C ILE A 138 -1.38 10.31 -0.28
N LEU A 139 -0.23 10.75 -0.80
CA LEU A 139 0.66 11.66 -0.08
C LEU A 139 -0.01 13.00 0.20
N GLN A 140 -0.80 13.52 -0.74
CA GLN A 140 -1.49 14.81 -0.58
C GLN A 140 -2.69 14.72 0.36
N SER A 141 -3.41 13.58 0.40
CA SER A 141 -4.48 13.36 1.38
C SER A 141 -3.95 13.18 2.80
N ILE A 142 -2.82 12.48 2.97
CA ILE A 142 -2.13 12.37 4.27
C ILE A 142 -1.61 13.72 4.76
N ASN A 143 -1.22 14.61 3.83
CA ASN A 143 -0.72 15.95 4.14
C ASN A 143 -1.84 17.03 4.21
N GLY A 144 -3.11 16.65 4.07
CA GLY A 144 -4.26 17.50 4.41
C GLY A 144 -4.65 18.58 3.39
N ASN A 145 -4.39 18.39 2.09
CA ASN A 145 -4.89 19.33 1.08
C ASN A 145 -6.38 19.07 0.79
N SER A 146 -7.23 20.08 0.98
CA SER A 146 -8.70 19.99 1.09
C SER A 146 -9.46 19.74 -0.21
N ASP A 147 -8.78 19.76 -1.37
CA ASP A 147 -9.45 19.94 -2.67
C ASP A 147 -9.65 18.65 -3.48
N TYR A 148 -9.34 17.48 -2.92
CA TYR A 148 -9.54 16.20 -3.62
C TYR A 148 -10.76 15.44 -3.10
N HIS A 149 -11.86 15.56 -3.84
CA HIS A 149 -13.00 14.64 -3.78
C HIS A 149 -12.67 13.41 -4.63
N TRP A 150 -12.60 12.23 -4.01
CA TRP A 150 -12.43 10.98 -4.76
C TRP A 150 -13.64 10.75 -5.68
N PHE A 151 -13.40 10.13 -6.83
CA PHE A 151 -14.37 9.67 -7.85
C PHE A 151 -15.43 8.72 -7.25
N LEU A 152 -16.34 9.27 -6.45
CA LEU A 152 -17.64 8.70 -6.12
C LEU A 152 -18.68 9.79 -6.40
N SER A 153 -18.89 10.04 -7.69
CA SER A 153 -20.11 10.61 -8.25
C SER A 153 -20.76 9.55 -9.11
#